data_AF-A0A660MJR8-F1
#
_entry.id   AF-A0A660MJR8-F1
#
_cell.length_a   1.000
_cell.length_b   1.000
_cell.length_c   1.000
_cell.angle_alpha   90.00
_cell.angle_beta   90.00
_cell.angle_gamma   90.00
#
_symmetry.space_group_name_H-M   'P 1'
#
loop_
_entity.id
_entity.type
_entity.pdbx_description
1 polymer ?
#
loop_
_entity_poly.entity_id
_entity_poly.type
_entity_poly.pdbx_seq_one_letter_code
_entity_poly.pdbx_strand_id
1 'polypeptide(L)'
;LMSARLDWIGHNLDQPGYGEKAEANYQKLLQLSPANRKADIQDEYGRFLASVGKADAAVIQLRAAYKSGNRDSAVPLAMALLAQDKRNESVKVLKEYTRANPNDAQAQELLSAIESGQISIQQM
;
A
#
# COMPACT_ATOMS: atom_id res chain seq x y z
N LEU A 1 -7.99 -14.90 0.87
CA LEU A 1 -6.58 -14.50 1.00
C LEU A 1 -5.69 -15.41 0.15
N MET A 2 -5.63 -16.72 0.43
CA MET A 2 -4.69 -17.63 -0.25
C MET A 2 -4.73 -17.58 -1.80
N SER A 3 -5.91 -17.64 -2.44
CA SER A 3 -6.01 -17.57 -3.91
C SER A 3 -5.49 -16.24 -4.48
N ALA A 4 -5.89 -15.11 -3.88
CA ALA A 4 -5.42 -13.78 -4.32
C ALA A 4 -3.90 -13.65 -4.21
N ARG A 5 -3.31 -14.15 -3.11
CA ARG A 5 -1.87 -14.11 -2.90
C ARG A 5 -1.11 -15.06 -3.83
N LEU A 6 -1.65 -16.26 -4.09
CA LEU A 6 -1.08 -17.17 -5.09
C LEU A 6 -1.08 -16.56 -6.49
N ASP A 7 -2.17 -15.86 -6.84
CA ASP A 7 -2.23 -15.17 -8.11
C ASP A 7 -1.23 -14.01 -8.18
N TRP A 8 -1.07 -13.25 -7.09
CA TRP A 8 -0.02 -12.23 -7.00
C TRP A 8 1.38 -12.84 -7.14
N ILE A 9 1.65 -13.98 -6.50
CA ILE A 9 2.92 -14.71 -6.69
C ILE A 9 3.08 -15.09 -8.16
N GLY A 10 2.04 -15.61 -8.81
CA GLY A 10 2.08 -15.92 -10.24
C GLY A 10 2.37 -14.68 -11.10
N HIS A 11 1.80 -13.53 -10.77
CA HIS A 11 2.12 -12.26 -11.42
C HIS A 11 3.61 -11.90 -11.25
N ASN A 12 4.16 -12.02 -10.04
CA ASN A 12 5.57 -11.74 -9.77
C ASN A 12 6.52 -12.76 -10.43
N LEU A 13 6.00 -13.88 -10.95
CA LEU A 13 6.71 -14.88 -11.74
C LEU A 13 6.39 -14.77 -13.24
N ASP A 14 5.95 -13.58 -13.68
CA ASP A 14 5.62 -13.22 -15.06
C ASP A 14 4.58 -14.15 -15.73
N GLN A 15 3.69 -14.77 -14.94
CA GLN A 15 2.63 -15.60 -15.50
C GLN A 15 1.54 -14.72 -16.14
N PRO A 16 1.24 -14.88 -17.44
CA PRO A 16 0.24 -14.06 -18.11
C PRO A 16 -1.15 -14.20 -17.49
N GLY A 17 -1.83 -13.06 -17.30
CA GLY A 17 -3.20 -13.03 -16.77
C GLY A 17 -3.31 -13.19 -15.24
N TYR A 18 -2.20 -13.41 -14.53
CA TYR A 18 -2.25 -13.62 -13.07
C TYR A 18 -2.45 -12.34 -12.28
N GLY A 19 -2.06 -11.17 -12.81
CA GLY A 19 -2.39 -9.87 -12.19
C GLY A 19 -3.90 -9.63 -12.16
N GLU A 20 -4.58 -9.89 -13.27
CA GLU A 20 -6.03 -9.76 -13.39
C GLU A 20 -6.77 -10.75 -12.48
N LYS A 21 -6.27 -11.99 -12.37
CA LYS A 21 -6.80 -12.98 -11.42
C LYS A 21 -6.63 -12.54 -9.97
N ALA A 22 -5.46 -12.02 -9.62
CA ALA A 22 -5.17 -11.52 -8.27
C ALA A 22 -6.14 -10.38 -7.91
N GLU A 23 -6.32 -9.41 -8.80
CA GLU A 23 -7.25 -8.31 -8.61
C GLU A 23 -8.69 -8.79 -8.41
N ALA A 24 -9.19 -9.66 -9.30
CA ALA A 24 -10.53 -10.23 -9.18
C ALA A 24 -10.72 -10.99 -7.86
N ASN A 25 -9.71 -11.73 -7.42
CA ASN A 25 -9.76 -12.47 -6.16
C ASN A 25 -9.69 -11.56 -4.93
N TYR A 26 -8.92 -10.46 -4.95
CA TYR A 26 -8.94 -9.46 -3.89
C TYR A 26 -10.30 -8.75 -3.80
N GLN A 27 -10.87 -8.35 -4.94
CA GLN A 27 -12.20 -7.72 -4.98
C GLN A 27 -13.28 -8.63 -4.41
N LYS A 28 -13.31 -9.90 -4.84
CA LYS A 28 -14.22 -10.92 -4.30
C LYS A 28 -14.01 -11.13 -2.80
N LEU A 29 -12.76 -11.19 -2.36
CA LEU A 29 -12.43 -11.36 -0.95
C LEU A 29 -12.93 -10.19 -0.09
N LEU A 30 -12.78 -8.96 -0.56
CA LEU A 30 -13.24 -7.76 0.15
C LEU A 30 -14.78 -7.72 0.24
N GLN A 31 -15.49 -8.15 -0.80
CA GLN A 31 -16.95 -8.25 -0.83
C GLN A 31 -17.47 -9.28 0.18
N LEU A 32 -16.84 -10.45 0.26
CA LEU A 32 -17.32 -11.58 1.06
C LEU A 32 -16.81 -11.57 2.52
N SER A 33 -15.82 -10.74 2.84
CA SER A 33 -15.19 -10.77 4.16
C SER A 33 -15.94 -9.97 5.22
N PRO A 34 -15.94 -10.44 6.49
CA PRO A 34 -16.51 -9.70 7.60
C PRO A 34 -15.74 -8.39 7.84
N ALA A 35 -16.43 -7.41 8.43
CA ALA A 35 -15.90 -6.05 8.62
C ALA A 35 -14.54 -6.02 9.34
N ASN A 36 -14.34 -6.87 10.35
CA ASN A 36 -13.11 -6.94 11.13
C ASN A 36 -11.89 -7.42 10.34
N ARG A 37 -12.05 -8.02 9.16
CA ARG A 37 -10.94 -8.44 8.29
C ARG A 37 -10.70 -7.51 7.11
N LYS A 38 -11.61 -6.55 6.87
CA LYS A 38 -11.54 -5.70 5.67
C LYS A 38 -10.27 -4.86 5.65
N ALA A 39 -9.82 -4.33 6.78
CA ALA A 39 -8.63 -3.50 6.84
C ALA A 39 -7.37 -4.26 6.36
N ASP A 40 -7.17 -5.50 6.80
CA ASP A 40 -6.02 -6.32 6.38
C ASP A 40 -6.08 -6.71 4.91
N ILE A 41 -7.29 -7.01 4.40
CA ILE A 41 -7.49 -7.30 2.99
C ILE A 41 -7.22 -6.06 2.13
N GLN A 42 -7.64 -4.88 2.60
CA GLN A 42 -7.41 -3.61 1.91
C GLN A 42 -5.93 -3.22 1.91
N ASP A 43 -5.19 -3.49 3.00
CA ASP A 43 -3.75 -3.30 3.03
C ASP A 43 -3.08 -4.13 1.94
N GLU A 44 -3.33 -5.44 1.95
CA GLU A 44 -2.69 -6.36 1.03
C GLU A 44 -3.09 -6.10 -0.42
N TYR A 45 -4.37 -5.83 -0.67
CA TYR A 45 -4.85 -5.47 -2.00
C TYR A 45 -4.23 -4.15 -2.49
N GLY A 46 -4.09 -3.17 -1.59
CA GLY A 46 -3.43 -1.91 -1.88
C GLY A 46 -1.96 -2.08 -2.26
N ARG A 47 -1.23 -2.95 -1.56
CA ARG A 47 0.17 -3.29 -1.91
C ARG A 47 0.27 -3.99 -3.26
N PHE A 48 -0.64 -4.92 -3.54
CA PHE A 48 -0.73 -5.55 -4.86
C PHE A 48 -0.97 -4.50 -5.96
N LEU A 49 -1.96 -3.62 -5.79
CA LEU A 49 -2.27 -2.55 -6.75
C LEU A 49 -1.07 -1.63 -7.00
N ALA A 50 -0.32 -1.29 -5.95
CA ALA A 50 0.90 -0.52 -6.09
C ALA A 50 1.97 -1.27 -6.91
N SER A 51 2.15 -2.58 -6.66
CA SER A 51 3.13 -3.40 -7.41
C SER A 51 2.82 -3.53 -8.90
N VAL A 52 1.54 -3.42 -9.30
CA VAL A 52 1.11 -3.50 -10.71
C VAL A 52 0.91 -2.13 -11.36
N GLY A 53 1.48 -1.07 -10.76
CA GLY A 53 1.44 0.29 -11.32
C GLY A 53 0.11 1.03 -11.16
N LYS A 54 -0.86 0.48 -10.44
CA LYS A 54 -2.18 1.09 -10.20
C LYS A 54 -2.18 1.98 -8.96
N ALA A 55 -1.31 3.00 -8.95
CA ALA A 55 -1.07 3.85 -7.78
C ALA A 55 -2.36 4.51 -7.22
N ASP A 56 -3.25 5.02 -8.09
CA ASP A 56 -4.51 5.65 -7.66
C ASP A 56 -5.41 4.69 -6.88
N ALA A 57 -5.59 3.48 -7.39
CA ALA A 57 -6.36 2.45 -6.72
C ALA A 57 -5.68 1.97 -5.43
N ALA A 58 -4.35 1.89 -5.42
CA ALA A 58 -3.57 1.54 -4.23
C ALA A 58 -3.81 2.53 -3.08
N VAL A 59 -3.73 3.84 -3.35
CA VAL A 59 -3.99 4.87 -2.33
C VAL A 59 -5.39 4.74 -1.73
N ILE A 60 -6.41 4.40 -2.54
CA ILE A 60 -7.78 4.20 -2.03
C ILE A 60 -7.81 3.06 -1.00
N GLN A 61 -7.25 1.89 -1.34
CA GLN A 61 -7.31 0.72 -0.46
C GLN A 61 -6.43 0.91 0.79
N LEU A 62 -5.19 1.36 0.62
CA LEU A 62 -4.25 1.59 1.72
C LEU A 62 -4.76 2.66 2.70
N ARG A 63 -5.40 3.72 2.19
CA ARG A 63 -6.01 4.74 3.05
C ARG A 63 -7.22 4.22 3.80
N ALA A 64 -8.03 3.36 3.19
CA ALA A 64 -9.14 2.72 3.87
C ALA A 64 -8.63 1.81 5.01
N ALA A 65 -7.63 0.97 4.73
CA ALA A 65 -6.99 0.11 5.73
C ALA A 65 -6.42 0.92 6.91
N TYR A 66 -5.67 1.98 6.62
CA TYR A 66 -5.09 2.88 7.63
C TYR A 66 -6.15 3.54 8.51
N LYS A 67 -7.22 4.08 7.90
CA LYS A 67 -8.34 4.71 8.63
C LYS A 67 -9.12 3.71 9.49
N SER A 68 -9.17 2.44 9.07
CA SER A 68 -9.81 1.35 9.81
C SER A 68 -8.90 0.73 10.88
N GLY A 69 -7.71 1.29 11.12
CA GLY A 69 -6.85 0.93 12.23
C GLY A 69 -5.67 0.02 11.87
N ASN A 70 -5.55 -0.45 10.62
CA ASN A 70 -4.37 -1.19 10.19
C ASN A 70 -3.21 -0.19 9.96
N ARG A 71 -2.34 -0.06 10.97
CA ARG A 71 -1.21 0.87 10.93
C ARG A 71 -0.05 0.40 10.04
N ASP A 72 0.01 -0.89 9.70
CA ASP A 72 1.02 -1.44 8.79
C ASP A 72 0.86 -0.88 7.36
N SER A 73 -0.31 -0.33 7.03
CA SER A 73 -0.58 0.37 5.78
C SER A 73 0.10 1.73 5.66
N ALA A 74 0.70 2.28 6.72
CA ALA A 74 1.25 3.63 6.71
C ALA A 74 2.37 3.83 5.69
N VAL A 75 3.38 2.95 5.70
CA VAL A 75 4.53 3.04 4.79
C VAL A 75 4.11 2.80 3.33
N PRO A 76 3.36 1.73 2.99
CA PRO A 76 2.84 1.57 1.62
C PRO A 76 1.98 2.75 1.17
N LEU A 77 1.11 3.29 2.03
CA LEU A 77 0.28 4.45 1.70
C LEU A 77 1.14 5.66 1.38
N ALA A 78 2.16 5.93 2.21
CA ALA A 78 3.08 7.04 2.00
C ALA A 78 3.86 6.91 0.70
N MET A 79 4.33 5.71 0.36
CA MET A 79 5.02 5.44 -0.91
C MET A 79 4.07 5.61 -2.11
N ALA A 80 2.85 5.09 -2.03
CA ALA A 80 1.86 5.24 -3.10
C ALA A 80 1.44 6.71 -3.30
N LEU A 81 1.34 7.49 -2.22
CA LEU A 81 1.12 8.93 -2.29
C LEU A 81 2.30 9.65 -2.91
N LEU A 82 3.53 9.25 -2.55
CA LEU A 82 4.72 9.82 -3.14
C LEU A 82 4.77 9.55 -4.64
N ALA A 83 4.48 8.33 -5.10
CA ALA A 83 4.41 8.01 -6.54
C ALA A 83 3.40 8.87 -7.34
N GLN A 84 2.42 9.49 -6.66
CA GLN A 84 1.45 10.44 -7.25
C GLN A 84 1.86 11.91 -7.08
N ASP A 85 3.11 12.18 -6.69
CA ASP A 85 3.61 13.52 -6.34
C ASP A 85 2.86 14.18 -5.16
N LYS A 86 2.12 13.41 -4.36
CA LYS A 86 1.41 13.88 -3.16
C LYS A 86 2.32 13.89 -1.94
N ARG A 87 3.49 14.52 -2.06
CA ARG A 87 4.54 14.55 -1.04
C ARG A 87 4.02 15.02 0.33
N ASN A 88 3.22 16.09 0.36
CA ASN A 88 2.69 16.63 1.62
C ASN A 88 1.79 15.63 2.36
N GLU A 89 0.99 14.86 1.63
CA GLU A 89 0.15 13.82 2.23
C GLU A 89 0.98 12.63 2.71
N SER A 90 1.99 12.24 1.94
CA SER A 90 2.95 11.19 2.31
C SER A 90 3.64 11.50 3.63
N VAL A 91 4.21 12.71 3.76
CA VAL A 91 4.85 13.21 5.00
C VAL A 91 3.87 13.20 6.17
N LYS A 92 2.60 13.62 5.95
CA LYS A 92 1.59 13.62 7.01
C LYS A 92 1.33 12.22 7.56
N VAL A 93 1.17 11.22 6.68
CA VAL A 93 0.95 9.82 7.08
C VAL A 93 2.14 9.27 7.87
N LEU A 94 3.37 9.48 7.36
CA LEU A 94 4.57 8.99 8.03
C LEU A 94 4.81 9.69 9.38
N LYS A 95 4.56 11.00 9.49
CA LYS A 95 4.67 11.71 10.77
C LYS A 95 3.71 11.16 11.82
N GLU A 96 2.48 10.83 11.45
CA GLU A 96 1.53 10.22 12.38
C GLU A 96 2.02 8.82 12.80
N TYR A 97 2.49 8.02 11.85
CA TYR A 97 2.98 6.67 12.11
C TYR A 97 4.26 6.64 12.98
N THR A 98 5.26 7.46 12.69
CA THR A 98 6.54 7.47 13.42
C THR A 98 6.40 8.03 14.83
N ARG A 99 5.43 8.93 15.08
CA ARG A 99 5.07 9.36 16.45
C ARG A 99 4.54 8.21 17.29
N ALA A 100 3.75 7.32 16.70
CA ALA A 100 3.24 6.12 17.38
C ALA A 100 4.28 4.99 17.46
N ASN A 101 5.24 4.96 16.53
CA ASN A 101 6.26 3.93 16.40
C ASN A 101 7.68 4.54 16.43
N PRO A 102 8.11 5.10 17.58
CA PRO A 102 9.39 5.81 17.67
C PRO A 102 10.63 4.92 17.50
N ASN A 103 10.47 3.60 17.45
CA ASN A 103 11.56 2.64 17.26
C ASN A 103 11.64 2.08 15.83
N ASP A 104 10.73 2.47 14.94
CA ASP A 104 10.77 2.08 13.52
C ASP A 104 11.76 3.00 12.77
N ALA A 105 13.04 2.61 12.81
CA ALA A 105 14.12 3.39 12.19
C ALA A 105 13.95 3.53 10.67
N GLN A 106 13.38 2.52 10.00
CA GLN A 106 13.19 2.53 8.55
C GLN A 106 12.12 3.56 8.16
N ALA A 107 11.01 3.63 8.91
CA ALA A 107 10.00 4.65 8.68
C ALA A 107 10.51 6.08 8.97
N GLN A 108 11.39 6.25 9.97
CA GLN A 108 12.02 7.54 10.26
C GLN A 108 12.99 7.98 9.16
N GLU A 109 13.79 7.05 8.64
CA GLU A 109 14.69 7.30 7.52
C GLU A 109 13.90 7.69 6.27
N LEU A 110 12.84 6.94 5.94
CA LEU A 110 11.96 7.26 4.81
C LEU A 110 11.34 8.66 4.96
N LEU A 111 10.83 9.00 6.13
CA LEU A 111 10.29 10.34 6.40
C LEU A 111 11.35 11.42 6.16
N SER A 112 12.55 11.25 6.71
CA SER A 112 13.65 12.20 6.57
C SER A 112 14.10 12.37 5.11
N ALA A 113 14.14 11.27 4.35
CA ALA A 113 14.52 11.26 2.95
C ALA A 113 13.47 11.97 2.06
N ILE A 114 12.18 11.83 2.38
CA ILE A 114 11.10 12.56 1.69
C ILE A 114 11.15 14.07 2.03
N GLU A 115 11.36 14.42 3.30
CA GLU A 115 11.40 15.82 3.74
C GLU A 115 12.62 16.59 3.23
N SER A 116 13.78 15.94 3.16
CA SER A 116 15.01 16.51 2.62
C SER A 116 15.02 16.57 1.08
N GLY A 117 14.03 15.98 0.41
CA GLY A 117 13.94 15.92 -1.04
C GLY A 117 14.93 14.94 -1.69
N GLN A 118 15.65 14.14 -0.90
CA GLN A 118 16.53 13.08 -1.39
C GLN A 118 15.77 12.02 -2.19
N ILE A 119 14.50 11.79 -1.85
CA ILE A 119 13.59 11.01 -2.69
C ILE A 119 12.86 11.97 -3.63
N SER A 120 13.40 12.07 -4.85
CA SER A 120 12.70 12.62 -6.01
C SER A 120 12.09 11.48 -6.81
N ILE A 121 10.81 11.60 -7.14
CA ILE A 121 10.19 10.73 -8.15
C ILE A 121 10.71 11.25 -9.48
N GLN A 122 11.89 10.81 -9.92
CA GLN A 122 12.24 10.98 -11.32
C GLN A 122 11.22 10.17 -12.10
N GLN A 123 10.53 10.83 -13.03
CA GLN A 123 9.54 10.19 -13.89
C GLN A 123 10.24 9.00 -14.58
N MET A 124 9.82 7.78 -14.21
CA MET A 124 10.15 6.57 -14.96
C MET A 124 9.38 6.57 -16.28
#